data_AF-A0A3C1RGL3-F1
#
_entry.id   AF-A0A3C1RGL3-F1
#
_cell.length_a   1.000
_cell.length_b   1.000
_cell.length_c   1.000
_cell.angle_alpha   90.00
_cell.angle_beta   90.00
_cell.angle_gamma   90.00
#
_symmetry.space_group_name_H-M   'P 1'
#
loop_
_entity.id
_entity.type
_entity.pdbx_description
1 polymer ?
#
loop_
_entity_poly.entity_id
_entity_poly.type
_entity_poly.pdbx_seq_one_letter_code
_entity_poly.pdbx_strand_id
1 'polypeptide(L)'
;MKNDSDAEKTVSVDSKNYINDYLHSCVKKEFGLEIFFGEEYAIMQNIVSNKSMIVPTFSDSIIENPKLHAFLKAHIAHLNKKMFASEIF
;
A
#
# COMPACT_ATOMS: atom_id res chain seq x y z
N MET A 1 18.66 -6.73 -32.08
CA MET A 1 17.70 -6.86 -30.97
C MET A 1 17.92 -5.66 -30.04
N LYS A 2 17.00 -4.70 -30.06
CA LYS A 2 16.92 -3.63 -29.07
C LYS A 2 15.68 -3.95 -28.24
N ASN A 3 15.88 -4.35 -27.00
CA ASN A 3 14.82 -4.35 -26.01
C ASN A 3 15.26 -3.36 -24.93
N ASP A 4 14.91 -2.09 -25.18
CA ASP A 4 14.78 -1.09 -24.13
C ASP A 4 13.40 -1.28 -23.49
N SER A 5 13.33 -1.10 -22.16
CA SER A 5 12.18 -1.28 -21.25
C SER A 5 11.71 -2.74 -21.10
N ASP A 6 11.64 -3.32 -19.90
CA ASP A 6 10.82 -2.83 -18.79
C ASP A 6 11.52 -3.05 -17.45
N ALA A 7 11.88 -1.95 -16.80
CA ALA A 7 12.08 -1.91 -15.37
C ALA A 7 10.72 -1.85 -14.64
N GLU A 8 9.77 -2.72 -15.01
CA GLU A 8 8.65 -3.05 -14.14
C GLU A 8 9.07 -4.26 -13.32
N LYS A 9 9.71 -3.99 -12.18
CA LYS A 9 9.88 -4.98 -11.13
C LYS A 9 8.48 -5.30 -10.62
N THR A 10 7.83 -6.27 -11.28
CA THR A 10 6.44 -6.69 -11.07
C THR A 10 6.18 -6.89 -9.59
N VAL A 11 5.47 -5.94 -9.00
CA VAL A 11 4.78 -6.15 -7.74
C VAL A 11 3.77 -7.26 -8.03
N SER A 12 3.98 -8.44 -7.45
CA SER A 12 3.12 -9.60 -7.76
C SER A 12 1.66 -9.29 -7.40
N VAL A 13 0.74 -9.81 -8.20
CA VAL A 13 -0.71 -9.78 -7.91
C VAL A 13 -0.99 -10.25 -6.47
N ASP A 14 -0.20 -11.20 -5.99
CA ASP A 14 -0.26 -11.73 -4.61
C ASP A 14 -0.01 -10.66 -3.54
N SER A 15 0.89 -9.70 -3.80
CA SER A 15 1.20 -8.62 -2.87
C SER A 15 0.01 -7.66 -2.71
N LYS A 16 -0.65 -7.31 -3.83
CA LYS A 16 -1.85 -6.47 -3.81
C LYS A 16 -3.03 -7.15 -3.11
N ASN A 17 -3.25 -8.44 -3.39
CA ASN A 17 -4.30 -9.21 -2.73
C ASN A 17 -4.07 -9.28 -1.22
N TYR A 18 -2.84 -9.58 -0.79
CA TYR A 18 -2.49 -9.58 0.64
C TYR A 18 -2.76 -8.22 1.31
N ILE A 19 -2.34 -7.13 0.69
CA ILE A 19 -2.52 -5.78 1.25
C ILE A 19 -4.02 -5.46 1.35
N ASN A 20 -4.81 -5.77 0.32
CA ASN A 20 -6.26 -5.57 0.33
C ASN A 20 -6.93 -6.36 1.46
N ASP A 21 -6.65 -7.66 1.55
CA ASP A 21 -7.24 -8.53 2.57
C ASP A 21 -6.86 -8.09 3.99
N TYR A 22 -5.60 -7.69 4.18
CA TYR A 22 -5.11 -7.17 5.45
C TYR A 22 -5.82 -5.88 5.86
N LEU A 23 -5.82 -4.86 4.98
CA LEU A 23 -6.43 -3.56 5.29
C LEU A 23 -7.94 -3.68 5.49
N HIS A 24 -8.61 -4.50 4.67
CA HIS A 24 -10.03 -4.77 4.81
C HIS A 24 -10.35 -5.43 6.15
N SER A 25 -9.58 -6.45 6.55
CA SER A 25 -9.77 -7.12 7.84
C SER A 25 -9.56 -6.16 9.02
N CYS A 26 -8.53 -5.30 8.96
CA CYS A 26 -8.24 -4.29 9.97
C CYS A 26 -9.38 -3.28 10.10
N VAL A 27 -9.86 -2.72 8.99
CA VAL A 27 -10.93 -1.72 8.99
C VAL A 27 -12.27 -2.31 9.42
N LYS A 28 -12.62 -3.49 8.90
CA LYS A 28 -13.87 -4.18 9.29
C LYS A 28 -13.90 -4.46 10.78
N LYS A 29 -12.77 -4.84 11.37
CA LYS A 29 -12.66 -5.10 12.81
C LYS A 29 -12.77 -3.82 13.66
N GLU A 30 -12.06 -2.76 13.29
CA GLU A 30 -11.95 -1.55 14.12
C GLU A 30 -13.14 -0.59 13.95
N PHE A 31 -13.68 -0.50 12.73
CA PHE A 31 -14.72 0.48 12.37
C PHE A 31 -16.04 -0.15 11.94
N GLY A 32 -16.10 -1.47 11.71
CA GLY A 32 -17.29 -2.12 11.15
C GLY A 32 -17.61 -1.72 9.71
N LEU A 33 -16.65 -1.14 8.99
CA LEU A 33 -16.82 -0.65 7.63
C LEU A 33 -16.33 -1.69 6.61
N GLU A 34 -17.03 -1.78 5.49
CA GLU A 34 -16.53 -2.47 4.29
C GLU A 34 -16.00 -1.44 3.29
N ILE A 35 -14.69 -1.48 3.07
CA ILE A 35 -13.98 -0.57 2.15
C ILE A 35 -13.28 -1.41 1.08
N PHE A 36 -13.35 -0.93 -0.15
CA PHE A 36 -12.59 -1.45 -1.28
C PHE A 36 -11.33 -0.60 -1.48
N PHE A 37 -10.14 -1.23 -1.41
CA PHE A 37 -8.86 -0.51 -1.42
C PHE A 37 -8.17 -0.43 -2.79
N GLY A 38 -8.81 -0.90 -3.87
CA GLY A 38 -8.15 -1.07 -5.18
C GLY A 38 -7.48 0.18 -5.74
N GLU A 39 -8.02 1.36 -5.43
CA GLU A 39 -7.49 2.67 -5.85
C GLU A 39 -7.09 3.58 -4.67
N GLU A 40 -7.20 3.08 -3.44
CA GLU A 40 -6.92 3.84 -2.22
C GLU A 40 -5.43 3.86 -1.86
N TYR A 41 -4.63 3.08 -2.60
CA TYR A 41 -3.17 3.14 -2.60
C TYR A 41 -2.59 2.70 -3.94
N ALA A 42 -1.35 3.12 -4.20
CA ALA A 42 -0.51 2.61 -5.26
C ALA A 42 0.72 1.91 -4.66
N ILE A 43 1.32 0.98 -5.41
CA ILE A 43 2.64 0.44 -5.08
C ILE A 43 3.62 1.04 -6.09
N MET A 44 4.58 1.80 -5.60
CA MET A 44 5.55 2.56 -6.39
C MET A 44 6.97 2.26 -5.95
N GLN A 45 7.96 2.52 -6.80
CA GLN A 45 9.37 2.43 -6.39
C GLN A 45 9.84 3.77 -5.81
N ASN A 46 10.43 3.73 -4.62
CA ASN A 46 11.13 4.88 -4.07
C ASN A 46 12.41 5.13 -4.89
N ILE A 47 12.55 6.34 -5.46
CA ILE A 47 13.67 6.70 -6.35
C ILE A 47 15.02 6.67 -5.63
N VAL A 48 15.06 7.01 -4.34
CA VAL A 48 16.32 7.11 -3.59
C VAL A 48 16.81 5.73 -3.14
N SER A 49 15.91 4.90 -2.61
CA SER A 49 16.27 3.59 -2.07
C SER A 49 16.12 2.44 -3.07
N ASN A 50 15.50 2.67 -4.23
CA ASN A 50 15.11 1.67 -5.22
C ASN A 50 14.20 0.54 -4.65
N LYS A 51 13.59 0.76 -3.48
CA LYS A 51 12.66 -0.18 -2.84
C LYS A 51 11.22 0.15 -3.23
N SER A 52 10.40 -0.87 -3.49
CA SER A 52 8.96 -0.67 -3.66
C SER A 52 8.36 -0.11 -2.35
N MET A 53 7.24 0.59 -2.42
CA MET A 53 6.54 1.16 -1.27
C MET A 53 5.06 1.35 -1.60
N ILE A 54 4.20 1.19 -0.60
CA ILE A 54 2.79 1.54 -0.65
C ILE A 54 2.68 3.06 -0.44
N VAL A 55 2.07 3.73 -1.41
CA VAL A 55 1.78 5.16 -1.39
C VAL A 55 0.27 5.32 -1.26
N PRO A 56 -0.24 5.94 -0.18
CA PRO A 56 -1.67 6.18 -0.04
C PRO A 56 -2.16 7.20 -1.08
N THR A 57 -3.29 6.91 -1.72
CA THR A 57 -3.97 7.76 -2.71
C THR A 57 -5.41 8.06 -2.28
N PHE A 58 -5.63 8.10 -0.96
CA PHE A 58 -6.94 8.07 -0.34
C PHE A 58 -7.96 9.02 -0.95
N SER A 59 -9.15 8.49 -1.23
CA SER A 59 -10.31 9.27 -1.66
C SER A 59 -10.79 10.22 -0.55
N ASP A 60 -11.57 11.23 -0.95
CA ASP A 60 -12.17 12.19 -0.02
C ASP A 60 -12.97 11.47 1.09
N SER A 61 -13.64 10.36 0.76
CA SER A 61 -14.40 9.57 1.74
C SER A 61 -13.55 9.04 2.91
N ILE A 62 -12.28 8.70 2.65
CA ILE A 62 -11.33 8.28 3.68
C ILE A 62 -10.76 9.51 4.39
N ILE A 63 -10.41 10.56 3.65
CA ILE A 63 -9.80 11.79 4.19
C ILE A 63 -10.75 12.51 5.15
N GLU A 64 -12.04 12.60 4.81
CA GLU A 64 -13.11 13.23 5.58
C GLU A 64 -13.44 12.48 6.89
N ASN A 65 -12.93 11.25 7.06
CA ASN A 65 -12.95 10.53 8.32
C ASN A 65 -11.54 10.51 8.95
N PRO A 66 -11.19 11.48 9.83
CA PRO A 66 -9.84 11.62 10.35
C PRO A 66 -9.32 10.40 11.10
N LYS A 67 -10.22 9.65 11.78
CA LYS A 67 -9.86 8.45 12.53
C LYS A 67 -9.47 7.31 11.59
N LEU A 68 -10.30 7.06 10.57
CA LEU A 68 -10.01 6.06 9.54
C LEU A 68 -8.75 6.42 8.76
N HIS A 69 -8.60 7.68 8.36
CA HIS A 69 -7.42 8.18 7.66
C HIS A 69 -6.14 7.96 8.48
N ALA A 70 -6.13 8.33 9.76
CA ALA A 70 -4.97 8.12 10.63
C ALA A 70 -4.64 6.63 10.81
N PHE A 71 -5.67 5.80 11.01
CA PHE A 71 -5.54 4.35 11.15
C PHE A 71 -4.92 3.70 9.91
N LEU A 72 -5.43 4.02 8.72
CA LEU A 72 -4.91 3.49 7.47
C LEU A 72 -3.47 3.94 7.18
N LYS A 73 -3.13 5.22 7.47
CA LYS A 73 -1.74 5.69 7.35
C LYS A 73 -0.79 4.89 8.24
N ALA A 74 -1.19 4.60 9.48
CA ALA A 74 -0.37 3.83 10.41
C ALA A 74 -0.13 2.40 9.91
N HIS A 75 -1.17 1.74 9.37
CA HIS A 75 -1.05 0.40 8.82
C HIS A 75 -0.22 0.36 7.53
N ILE A 76 -0.39 1.32 6.62
CA ILE A 76 0.46 1.43 5.43
C ILE A 76 1.93 1.65 5.82
N ALA A 77 2.21 2.52 6.80
CA ALA A 77 3.57 2.71 7.30
C ALA A 77 4.15 1.42 7.89
N HIS A 78 3.34 0.65 8.61
CA HIS A 78 3.74 -0.66 9.14
C HIS A 78 4.06 -1.67 8.04
N LEU A 79 3.23 -1.76 7.00
CA LEU A 79 3.45 -2.62 5.83
C LEU A 79 4.71 -2.22 5.07
N ASN A 80 4.92 -0.91 4.86
CA ASN A 80 6.16 -0.39 4.27
C ASN A 80 7.40 -0.77 5.07
N LYS A 81 7.31 -0.78 6.41
CA LYS A 81 8.41 -1.24 7.27
C LYS A 81 8.63 -2.75 7.22
N LYS A 82 7.60 -3.57 6.98
CA LYS A 82 7.70 -5.05 7.02
C LYS A 82 7.96 -5.70 5.67
N MET A 83 7.25 -5.29 4.63
CA MET A 83 7.26 -5.95 3.31
C MET A 83 8.27 -5.31 2.36
N PHE A 84 8.55 -4.04 2.56
CA PHE A 84 9.34 -3.22 1.65
C PHE A 84 10.68 -2.79 2.25
N ALA A 85 10.93 -3.10 3.52
CA ALA A 85 12.25 -2.99 4.11
C ALA A 85 13.07 -4.25 3.84
N SER A 86 13.88 -4.24 2.78
CA SER A 86 15.00 -5.18 2.65
C SER A 86 16.26 -4.49 3.17
N GLU A 87 16.56 -4.74 4.44
CA GLU A 87 17.80 -4.48 5.21
C GLU A 87 18.40 -3.06 5.16
N ILE A 88 18.65 -2.54 6.37
CA ILE A 88 19.44 -1.35 6.64
C ILE A 88 20.83 -1.85 7.03
N PHE A 89 21.84 -1.16 6.49
CA PHE A 89 23.29 -1.23 6.70
C PHE A 89 24.06 -2.14 5.74
#